data_AF-A0A8T2EDT0-F1
#
_entry.id   AF-A0A8T2EDT0-F1
#
_cell.length_a   1.000
_cell.length_b   1.000
_cell.length_c   1.000
_cell.angle_alpha   90.00
_cell.angle_beta   90.00
_cell.angle_gamma   90.00
#
_symmetry.space_group_name_H-M   'P 1'
#
loop_
_entity.id
_entity.type
_entity.pdbx_description
1 polymer ?
#
loop_
_entity_poly.entity_id
_entity_poly.type
_entity_poly.pdbx_seq_one_letter_code
_entity_poly.pdbx_strand_id
1 'polypeptide(L)'
;MSYSTIISNTSFLSLASKFTTRGSRLQCTVSMARSAVDETSDSGAFQRTASTFRNFVSKDSNSQFPAESGRYHLYISYACPWASRCLSYLKIKGLDDAISFSSVKPIWGRTKETDEHIGWVFPGSDTEVPGADPDHLNGAKSVRELYEIASPNYTGKYTVPVLWDKKLKTVVNNESAEIIRMFNTEFNHIAGNPDLDLYPSHLQAKIDETNEWIYNGINNGVYRCGFAKKQGPYEEAVEQVYEALDRCEEILGKHRYICGNTLTETDIRLFVTLIRFDEVSSYFQSKKKKYTICERISNVETLIQVYAVHFKCNKKLIREYPNLFNYTKDIFQIPGMSSTVNMNHIKQHYYGSHPSINPFGIIPHGPNIDYTSPHDRHRFSK
;
A
#
# COMPACT_ATOMS: atom_id res chain seq x y z
N MET A 1 -69.55 63.32 4.60
CA MET A 1 -68.82 62.55 3.57
C MET A 1 -67.35 62.55 3.93
N SER A 2 -66.80 61.35 4.09
CA SER A 2 -65.36 61.02 4.18
C SER A 2 -64.53 61.69 5.28
N TYR A 3 -64.29 60.94 6.37
CA TYR A 3 -63.19 61.20 7.30
C TYR A 3 -62.24 60.00 7.33
N SER A 4 -60.96 60.30 7.12
CA SER A 4 -59.82 59.47 7.48
C SER A 4 -59.82 59.18 8.99
N THR A 5 -59.17 58.08 9.40
CA THR A 5 -58.09 58.04 10.41
C THR A 5 -58.06 56.69 11.15
N ILE A 6 -56.84 56.22 11.31
CA ILE A 6 -56.31 55.07 12.07
C ILE A 6 -56.84 55.04 13.52
N ILE A 7 -57.03 53.84 14.11
CA ILE A 7 -56.64 53.49 15.50
C ILE A 7 -56.88 51.98 15.83
N SER A 8 -55.84 51.42 16.49
CA SER A 8 -55.74 50.31 17.50
C SER A 8 -56.14 48.84 17.24
N ASN A 9 -55.09 48.00 17.23
CA ASN A 9 -54.71 46.97 18.21
C ASN A 9 -55.71 45.91 18.74
N THR A 10 -55.27 44.64 18.56
CA THR A 10 -55.32 43.45 19.48
C THR A 10 -56.71 42.89 19.86
N SER A 11 -57.03 41.60 19.83
CA SER A 11 -56.25 40.35 19.86
C SER A 11 -57.19 39.10 19.88
N PHE A 12 -56.61 37.91 19.58
CA PHE A 12 -57.03 36.53 19.99
C PHE A 12 -58.37 35.99 19.40
N LEU A 13 -58.52 34.76 18.88
CA LEU A 13 -57.78 33.49 18.86
C LEU A 13 -58.10 32.76 17.53
N SER A 14 -57.10 32.14 16.91
CA SER A 14 -57.21 31.35 15.67
C SER A 14 -57.13 29.86 16.00
N LEU A 15 -58.20 29.10 15.73
CA LEU A 15 -58.09 27.66 15.43
C LEU A 15 -57.58 27.52 14.00
N ALA A 16 -56.39 26.96 13.82
CA ALA A 16 -55.90 26.54 12.51
C ALA A 16 -55.36 25.12 12.60
N SER A 17 -55.96 24.25 11.77
CA SER A 17 -55.41 22.98 11.33
C SER A 17 -54.05 23.19 10.66
N LYS A 18 -53.13 22.23 10.83
CA LYS A 18 -52.08 21.94 9.84
C LYS A 18 -51.41 20.59 10.12
N PHE A 19 -51.55 19.73 9.12
CA PHE A 19 -50.73 18.57 8.77
C PHE A 19 -49.36 18.50 9.45
N THR A 20 -49.16 17.43 10.23
CA THR A 20 -47.85 16.96 10.68
C THR A 20 -47.07 16.39 9.50
N THR A 21 -46.10 17.16 9.00
CA THR A 21 -45.10 16.66 8.05
C THR A 21 -44.03 15.90 8.81
N ARG A 22 -43.95 14.60 8.52
CA ARG A 22 -42.88 13.69 8.92
C ARG A 22 -41.70 13.96 7.98
N GLY A 23 -40.63 14.57 8.50
CA GLY A 23 -39.43 14.87 7.75
C GLY A 23 -38.19 14.55 8.58
N SER A 24 -37.80 13.27 8.61
CA SER A 24 -36.51 12.83 9.13
C SER A 24 -35.41 13.30 8.17
N ARG A 25 -34.69 14.37 8.53
CA ARG A 25 -33.38 14.66 7.93
C ARG A 25 -32.38 13.63 8.44
N LEU A 26 -32.18 12.56 7.67
CA LEU A 26 -30.97 11.76 7.73
C LEU A 26 -29.83 12.63 7.19
N GLN A 27 -29.12 13.30 8.10
CA GLN A 27 -27.83 13.88 7.80
C GLN A 27 -26.85 12.70 7.69
N CYS A 28 -26.72 12.14 6.49
CA CYS A 28 -25.65 11.20 6.16
C CYS A 28 -24.36 12.03 6.06
N THR A 29 -23.72 12.28 7.20
CA THR A 29 -22.32 12.64 7.22
C THR A 29 -21.54 11.40 6.80
N VAL A 30 -21.19 11.30 5.53
CA VAL A 30 -20.18 10.35 5.07
C VAL A 30 -18.87 10.77 5.74
N SER A 31 -18.58 10.15 6.88
CA SER A 31 -17.27 10.21 7.52
C SER A 31 -16.27 9.62 6.53
N MET A 32 -15.42 10.46 5.93
CA MET A 32 -14.33 9.98 5.07
C MET A 32 -13.44 9.04 5.88
N ALA A 33 -13.17 7.86 5.34
CA ALA A 33 -12.33 6.85 5.98
C ALA A 33 -10.94 7.44 6.29
N ARG A 34 -10.52 7.36 7.55
CA ARG A 34 -9.23 7.94 8.01
C ARG A 34 -8.10 6.90 7.97
N SER A 35 -8.46 5.62 7.98
CA SER A 35 -7.57 4.46 7.88
C SER A 35 -8.22 3.33 7.07
N ALA A 36 -7.47 2.27 6.75
CA ALA A 36 -8.01 1.08 6.10
C ALA A 36 -9.10 0.36 6.94
N VAL A 37 -9.14 0.58 8.26
CA VAL A 37 -10.15 -0.03 9.16
C VAL A 37 -11.51 0.65 9.01
N ASP A 38 -11.52 1.91 8.57
CA ASP A 38 -12.72 2.72 8.36
C ASP A 38 -13.37 2.46 6.99
N GLU A 39 -12.70 1.66 6.14
CA GLU A 39 -13.11 1.33 4.78
C GLU A 39 -14.06 0.13 4.71
N THR A 40 -14.67 -0.29 5.82
CA THR A 40 -15.67 -1.37 5.81
C THR A 40 -17.10 -0.83 5.75
N SER A 41 -17.87 -1.21 4.73
CA SER A 41 -19.29 -0.88 4.61
C SER A 41 -20.17 -1.60 5.64
N ASP A 42 -21.44 -1.19 5.78
CA ASP A 42 -22.45 -1.86 6.63
C ASP A 42 -22.67 -3.33 6.25
N SER A 43 -22.44 -3.67 4.97
CA SER A 43 -22.46 -5.06 4.50
C SER A 43 -21.30 -5.89 5.07
N GLY A 44 -20.24 -5.26 5.58
CA GLY A 44 -19.03 -5.90 6.12
C GLY A 44 -17.91 -6.04 5.09
N ALA A 45 -18.05 -5.42 3.91
CA ALA A 45 -17.08 -5.47 2.81
C ALA A 45 -16.11 -4.29 2.87
N PHE A 46 -14.83 -4.55 2.59
CA PHE A 46 -13.80 -3.51 2.48
C PHE A 46 -13.86 -2.80 1.11
N GLN A 47 -13.91 -1.46 1.11
CA GLN A 47 -13.95 -0.59 -0.07
C GLN A 47 -12.87 0.49 -0.01
N ARG A 48 -11.90 0.44 -0.92
CA ARG A 48 -10.76 1.35 -0.94
C ARG A 48 -11.13 2.71 -1.52
N THR A 49 -10.88 3.77 -0.75
CA THR A 49 -10.99 5.18 -1.17
C THR A 49 -9.79 5.58 -2.05
N ALA A 50 -10.06 6.33 -3.12
CA ALA A 50 -9.08 6.78 -4.10
C ALA A 50 -8.05 7.81 -3.56
N SER A 51 -6.90 7.87 -4.22
CA SER A 51 -5.83 8.88 -4.05
C SER A 51 -6.27 10.27 -4.59
N THR A 52 -5.63 11.35 -4.11
CA THR A 52 -6.13 12.73 -4.27
C THR A 52 -5.13 13.67 -4.94
N PHE A 53 -3.82 13.49 -4.73
CA PHE A 53 -2.78 14.22 -5.46
C PHE A 53 -2.43 13.44 -6.71
N ARG A 54 -2.70 14.02 -7.88
CA ARG A 54 -2.66 13.34 -9.19
C ARG A 54 -1.90 14.16 -10.25
N ASN A 55 -0.98 15.02 -9.82
CA ASN A 55 -0.12 15.74 -10.77
C ASN A 55 0.93 14.79 -11.35
N PHE A 56 1.52 15.18 -12.47
CA PHE A 56 2.52 14.38 -13.18
C PHE A 56 3.84 15.12 -13.32
N VAL A 57 4.92 14.39 -13.05
CA VAL A 57 6.25 14.75 -13.54
C VAL A 57 6.27 14.57 -15.06
N SER A 58 6.97 15.45 -15.77
CA SER A 58 7.13 15.36 -17.22
C SER A 58 8.58 15.58 -17.65
N LYS A 59 9.00 14.93 -18.74
CA LYS A 59 10.27 15.24 -19.43
C LYS A 59 10.30 16.64 -20.05
N ASP A 60 9.15 17.31 -20.22
CA ASP A 60 9.11 18.70 -20.66
C ASP A 60 9.64 19.62 -19.56
N SER A 61 10.73 20.33 -19.87
CA SER A 61 11.38 21.28 -18.96
C SER A 61 10.48 22.46 -18.59
N ASN A 62 9.45 22.75 -19.39
CA ASN A 62 8.48 23.83 -19.13
C ASN A 62 7.28 23.39 -18.30
N SER A 63 7.16 22.09 -17.99
CA SER A 63 6.08 21.60 -17.13
C SER A 63 6.19 22.17 -15.71
N GLN A 64 5.12 22.10 -14.92
CA GLN A 64 5.17 22.49 -13.52
C GLN A 64 6.13 21.60 -12.71
N PHE A 65 6.20 20.32 -13.07
CA PHE A 65 7.02 19.29 -12.46
C PHE A 65 7.95 18.65 -13.52
N PRO A 66 9.00 19.33 -13.98
CA PRO A 66 9.97 18.78 -14.92
C PRO A 66 10.83 17.68 -14.27
N ALA A 67 11.15 16.64 -15.00
CA ALA A 67 11.97 15.50 -14.55
C ALA A 67 13.43 15.91 -14.31
N GLU A 68 13.71 16.58 -13.18
CA GLU A 68 15.02 17.10 -12.81
C GLU A 68 15.71 16.24 -11.73
N SER A 69 16.99 15.91 -11.95
CA SER A 69 17.81 15.23 -10.95
C SER A 69 17.91 16.04 -9.67
N GLY A 70 17.75 15.37 -8.53
CA GLY A 70 17.83 15.99 -7.21
C GLY A 70 16.62 16.83 -6.81
N ARG A 71 15.57 16.95 -7.63
CA ARG A 71 14.35 17.73 -7.27
C ARG A 71 13.34 16.95 -6.45
N TYR A 72 13.15 15.68 -6.74
CA TYR A 72 12.08 14.89 -6.14
C TYR A 72 12.54 14.07 -4.94
N HIS A 73 11.60 13.76 -4.06
CA HIS A 73 11.80 12.84 -2.96
C HIS A 73 10.62 11.88 -2.85
N LEU A 74 10.88 10.60 -2.55
CA LEU A 74 9.85 9.58 -2.40
C LEU A 74 9.74 9.17 -0.93
N TYR A 75 8.62 9.48 -0.28
CA TYR A 75 8.33 8.94 1.05
C TYR A 75 7.62 7.59 0.93
N ILE A 76 8.16 6.57 1.59
CA ILE A 76 7.65 5.20 1.55
C ILE A 76 7.49 4.62 2.95
N SER A 77 6.81 3.48 3.02
CA SER A 77 7.05 2.49 4.06
C SER A 77 7.46 1.21 3.36
N TYR A 78 8.54 0.56 3.82
CA TYR A 78 8.88 -0.78 3.33
C TYR A 78 7.75 -1.79 3.52
N ALA A 79 6.84 -1.56 4.47
CA ALA A 79 5.70 -2.44 4.70
C ALA A 79 4.62 -2.33 3.63
N CYS A 80 4.40 -1.13 3.08
CA CYS A 80 3.29 -0.85 2.18
C CYS A 80 3.58 -1.41 0.77
N PRO A 81 2.78 -2.35 0.23
CA PRO A 81 3.02 -2.91 -1.10
C PRO A 81 2.89 -1.86 -2.20
N TRP A 82 2.01 -0.87 -2.04
CA TRP A 82 1.85 0.24 -2.99
C TRP A 82 3.11 1.10 -3.07
N ALA A 83 3.72 1.41 -1.91
CA ALA A 83 4.95 2.18 -1.86
C ALA A 83 6.17 1.37 -2.36
N SER A 84 6.19 0.06 -2.07
CA SER A 84 7.21 -0.84 -2.60
C SER A 84 7.22 -0.92 -4.12
N ARG A 85 6.10 -0.71 -4.82
CA ARG A 85 6.10 -0.61 -6.30
C ARG A 85 6.96 0.55 -6.78
N CYS A 86 6.75 1.73 -6.20
CA CYS A 86 7.51 2.93 -6.54
C CYS A 86 8.99 2.77 -6.19
N LEU A 87 9.30 2.20 -5.03
CA LEU A 87 10.69 1.91 -4.65
C LEU A 87 11.34 0.88 -5.58
N SER A 88 10.60 -0.16 -6.00
CA SER A 88 11.06 -1.15 -6.99
C SER A 88 11.46 -0.47 -8.29
N TYR A 89 10.60 0.40 -8.82
CA TYR A 89 10.88 1.19 -10.02
C TYR A 89 12.10 2.10 -9.85
N LEU A 90 12.18 2.82 -8.73
CA LEU A 90 13.31 3.70 -8.43
C LEU A 90 14.64 2.93 -8.52
N LYS A 91 14.73 1.75 -7.89
CA LYS A 91 15.94 0.93 -7.90
C LYS A 91 16.24 0.30 -9.26
N ILE A 92 15.26 -0.36 -9.90
CA ILE A 92 15.53 -1.11 -11.15
C ILE A 92 15.71 -0.19 -12.36
N LYS A 93 15.15 1.03 -12.34
CA LYS A 93 15.46 2.07 -13.33
C LYS A 93 16.79 2.77 -13.06
N GLY A 94 17.42 2.56 -11.90
CA GLY A 94 18.65 3.25 -11.51
C GLY A 94 18.43 4.75 -11.32
N LEU A 95 17.40 5.12 -10.56
CA LEU A 95 17.03 6.52 -10.26
C LEU A 95 17.54 6.99 -8.90
N ASP A 96 18.35 6.18 -8.22
CA ASP A 96 18.89 6.44 -6.87
C ASP A 96 19.59 7.79 -6.74
N ASP A 97 20.38 8.17 -7.75
CA ASP A 97 21.12 9.44 -7.75
C ASP A 97 20.21 10.65 -8.06
N ALA A 98 19.06 10.41 -8.69
CA ALA A 98 18.13 11.45 -9.12
C ALA A 98 16.99 11.71 -8.11
N ILE A 99 16.49 10.66 -7.47
CA ILE A 99 15.33 10.71 -6.59
C ILE A 99 15.72 10.10 -5.24
N SER A 100 15.90 10.96 -4.25
CA SER A 100 16.08 10.54 -2.85
C SER A 100 14.80 9.89 -2.30
N PHE A 101 14.91 9.01 -1.31
CA PHE A 101 13.75 8.44 -0.61
C PHE A 101 13.99 8.33 0.90
N SER A 102 12.92 8.27 1.68
CA SER A 102 12.94 8.03 3.13
C SER A 102 11.85 7.04 3.52
N SER A 103 12.15 6.11 4.43
CA SER A 103 11.14 5.19 4.97
C SER A 103 10.63 5.67 6.34
N VAL A 104 9.32 5.67 6.52
CA VAL A 104 8.68 5.87 7.83
C VAL A 104 8.87 4.66 8.75
N LYS A 105 8.52 4.79 10.04
CA LYS A 105 8.45 3.65 10.97
C LYS A 105 7.45 2.60 10.44
N PRO A 106 7.69 1.31 10.71
CA PRO A 106 6.78 0.25 10.28
C PRO A 106 5.48 0.21 11.08
N ILE A 107 5.53 0.48 12.38
CA ILE A 107 4.34 0.49 13.24
C ILE A 107 3.69 1.88 13.18
N TRP A 108 2.39 1.92 12.93
CA TRP A 108 1.65 3.18 12.98
C TRP A 108 1.66 3.78 14.39
N GLY A 109 1.84 5.10 14.44
CA GLY A 109 1.87 5.88 15.66
C GLY A 109 0.91 7.06 15.60
N ARG A 110 0.78 7.75 16.73
CA ARG A 110 -0.03 8.97 16.81
C ARG A 110 0.55 10.05 15.92
N THR A 111 -0.26 10.56 15.00
CA THR A 111 0.17 11.55 13.99
C THR A 111 0.08 12.99 14.47
N LYS A 112 -0.80 13.27 15.45
CA LYS A 112 -0.91 14.55 16.14
C LYS A 112 -1.31 14.33 17.59
N GLU A 113 -0.79 15.17 18.48
CA GLU A 113 -1.15 15.14 19.90
C GLU A 113 -2.60 15.58 20.15
N THR A 114 -3.15 16.43 19.28
CA THR A 114 -4.46 17.06 19.42
C THR A 114 -5.64 16.17 19.03
N ASP A 115 -5.40 15.02 18.40
CA ASP A 115 -6.46 14.08 18.02
C ASP A 115 -5.97 12.63 18.11
N GLU A 116 -6.87 11.68 17.87
CA GLU A 116 -6.61 10.24 18.02
C GLU A 116 -6.11 9.58 16.73
N HIS A 117 -5.79 10.34 15.68
CA HIS A 117 -5.40 9.75 14.41
C HIS A 117 -4.05 9.03 14.50
N ILE A 118 -4.09 7.72 14.19
CA ILE A 118 -2.94 6.82 14.13
C ILE A 118 -2.57 6.56 12.65
N GLY A 119 -1.29 6.65 12.32
CA GLY A 119 -0.81 6.49 10.94
C GLY A 119 0.72 6.48 10.82
N TRP A 120 1.23 6.78 9.64
CA TRP A 120 2.66 6.76 9.36
C TRP A 120 3.41 7.89 10.06
N VAL A 121 4.40 7.52 10.88
CA VAL A 121 5.23 8.45 11.66
C VAL A 121 6.71 8.27 11.35
N PHE A 122 7.48 9.36 11.42
CA PHE A 122 8.93 9.34 11.24
C PHE A 122 9.64 9.02 12.56
N PRO A 123 10.82 8.36 12.54
CA PRO A 123 11.69 8.29 13.70
C PRO A 123 12.27 9.65 14.09
N GLY A 124 12.55 9.82 15.37
CA GLY A 124 13.17 11.01 15.94
C GLY A 124 14.68 11.08 15.73
N SER A 125 15.31 9.96 15.35
CA SER A 125 16.72 9.91 14.93
C SER A 125 16.98 8.77 13.95
N ASP A 126 18.08 8.85 13.19
CA ASP A 126 18.51 7.81 12.24
C ASP A 126 18.81 6.45 12.91
N THR A 127 18.93 6.42 14.24
CA THR A 127 19.24 5.21 15.01
C THR A 127 18.05 4.65 15.78
N GLU A 128 16.89 5.33 15.77
CA GLU A 128 15.73 4.89 16.57
C GLU A 128 15.15 3.58 16.03
N VAL A 129 14.95 3.49 14.71
CA VAL A 129 14.36 2.34 14.04
C VAL A 129 15.19 1.98 12.81
N PRO A 130 15.92 0.85 12.82
CA PRO A 130 16.74 0.44 11.68
C PRO A 130 15.94 0.37 10.37
N GLY A 131 16.41 1.08 9.35
CA GLY A 131 15.76 1.15 8.02
C GLY A 131 14.57 2.11 7.96
N ALA A 132 14.35 2.95 8.97
CA ALA A 132 13.49 4.12 8.88
C ALA A 132 14.33 5.39 9.11
N ASP A 133 13.93 6.49 8.50
CA ASP A 133 14.69 7.73 8.45
C ASP A 133 13.83 8.89 8.99
N PRO A 134 14.36 9.79 9.83
CA PRO A 134 13.71 11.07 10.11
C PRO A 134 13.43 11.83 8.82
N ASP A 135 12.39 12.68 8.80
CA ASP A 135 12.20 13.58 7.66
C ASP A 135 13.22 14.73 7.70
N HIS A 136 14.37 14.50 7.08
CA HIS A 136 15.44 15.49 6.95
C HIS A 136 15.08 16.67 6.03
N LEU A 137 13.98 16.59 5.28
CA LEU A 137 13.61 17.62 4.30
C LEU A 137 12.69 18.69 4.89
N ASN A 138 11.62 18.29 5.59
CA ASN A 138 10.64 19.23 6.15
C ASN A 138 10.63 19.24 7.68
N GLY A 139 11.34 18.31 8.33
CA GLY A 139 11.25 18.11 9.77
C GLY A 139 9.90 17.56 10.23
N ALA A 140 9.12 16.95 9.32
CA ALA A 140 7.82 16.38 9.64
C ALA A 140 7.96 15.20 10.61
N LYS A 141 7.05 15.11 11.58
CA LYS A 141 6.98 13.97 12.52
C LYS A 141 6.06 12.87 12.01
N SER A 142 5.19 13.18 11.05
CA SER A 142 4.29 12.20 10.43
C SER A 142 4.04 12.50 8.96
N VAL A 143 3.61 11.48 8.20
CA VAL A 143 3.18 11.68 6.80
C VAL A 143 2.00 12.63 6.71
N ARG A 144 1.14 12.65 7.74
CA ARG A 144 0.05 13.62 7.83
C ARG A 144 0.53 15.06 7.73
N GLU A 145 1.62 15.41 8.41
CA GLU A 145 2.17 16.76 8.34
C GLU A 145 2.63 17.12 6.92
N LEU A 146 3.15 16.17 6.13
CA LEU A 146 3.50 16.42 4.72
C LEU A 146 2.27 16.80 3.88
N TYR A 147 1.15 16.11 4.09
CA TYR A 147 -0.11 16.43 3.41
C TYR A 147 -0.65 17.79 3.81
N GLU A 148 -0.52 18.16 5.09
CA GLU A 148 -0.97 19.44 5.62
C GLU A 148 -0.06 20.60 5.17
N ILE A 149 1.25 20.37 5.00
CA ILE A 149 2.17 21.32 4.35
C ILE A 149 1.73 21.55 2.90
N ALA A 150 1.42 20.47 2.16
CA ALA A 150 1.00 20.58 0.76
C ALA A 150 -0.41 21.17 0.57
N SER A 151 -1.32 20.94 1.52
CA SER A 151 -2.70 21.40 1.48
C SER A 151 -3.28 21.52 2.91
N PRO A 152 -3.33 22.73 3.50
CA PRO A 152 -3.80 22.93 4.88
C PRO A 152 -5.23 22.45 5.17
N ASN A 153 -6.09 22.41 4.14
CA ASN A 153 -7.49 21.96 4.25
C ASN A 153 -7.69 20.53 3.75
N TYR A 154 -6.64 19.70 3.76
CA TYR A 154 -6.74 18.31 3.33
C TYR A 154 -7.63 17.48 4.26
N THR A 155 -8.57 16.72 3.68
CA THR A 155 -9.55 15.89 4.43
C THR A 155 -9.53 14.41 4.07
N GLY A 156 -8.55 13.97 3.27
CA GLY A 156 -8.40 12.58 2.85
C GLY A 156 -7.50 11.74 3.76
N LYS A 157 -7.06 10.59 3.23
CA LYS A 157 -6.14 9.67 3.92
C LYS A 157 -4.68 10.08 3.75
N TYR A 158 -3.92 9.93 4.81
CA TYR A 158 -2.47 10.18 4.82
C TYR A 158 -1.72 8.90 4.42
N THR A 159 -1.58 8.67 3.13
CA THR A 159 -1.04 7.41 2.57
C THR A 159 0.43 7.53 2.20
N VAL A 160 1.09 6.36 2.06
CA VAL A 160 2.33 6.22 1.28
C VAL A 160 2.03 5.33 0.06
N PRO A 161 2.69 5.52 -1.09
CA PRO A 161 3.80 6.44 -1.36
C PRO A 161 3.39 7.92 -1.44
N VAL A 162 4.36 8.82 -1.23
CA VAL A 162 4.22 10.25 -1.52
C VAL A 162 5.41 10.66 -2.40
N LEU A 163 5.13 11.06 -3.65
CA LEU A 163 6.12 11.74 -4.49
C LEU A 163 6.09 13.23 -4.17
N TRP A 164 7.16 13.73 -3.59
CA TRP A 164 7.31 15.08 -3.08
C TRP A 164 8.20 15.93 -3.98
N ASP A 165 7.78 17.17 -4.24
CA ASP A 165 8.61 18.18 -4.89
C ASP A 165 9.31 19.03 -3.83
N LYS A 166 10.64 18.97 -3.77
CA LYS A 166 11.45 19.76 -2.82
C LYS A 166 11.45 21.25 -3.13
N LYS A 167 11.28 21.65 -4.40
CA LYS A 167 11.28 23.06 -4.81
C LYS A 167 9.96 23.73 -4.44
N LEU A 168 8.84 23.10 -4.78
CA LEU A 168 7.50 23.63 -4.53
C LEU A 168 6.94 23.26 -3.15
N LYS A 169 7.62 22.39 -2.39
CA LYS A 169 7.19 21.89 -1.08
C LYS A 169 5.76 21.38 -1.09
N THR A 170 5.46 20.52 -2.06
CA THR A 170 4.12 19.95 -2.25
C THR A 170 4.17 18.49 -2.66
N VAL A 171 3.05 17.80 -2.49
CA VAL A 171 2.85 16.45 -3.02
C VAL A 171 2.55 16.55 -4.51
N VAL A 172 3.40 15.94 -5.33
CA VAL A 172 3.15 15.79 -6.77
C VAL A 172 2.06 14.75 -6.98
N ASN A 173 2.28 13.55 -6.44
CA ASN A 173 1.40 12.41 -6.67
C ASN A 173 1.44 11.43 -5.49
N ASN A 174 0.30 10.84 -5.13
CA ASN A 174 0.20 9.78 -4.11
C ASN A 174 -0.49 8.49 -4.62
N GLU A 175 -0.56 8.33 -5.94
CA GLU A 175 -1.06 7.15 -6.64
C GLU A 175 0.11 6.29 -7.14
N SER A 176 0.31 5.13 -6.51
CA SER A 176 1.42 4.23 -6.86
C SER A 176 1.42 3.82 -8.34
N ALA A 177 0.25 3.61 -8.93
CA ALA A 177 0.13 3.18 -10.33
C ALA A 177 0.55 4.28 -11.31
N GLU A 178 0.40 5.55 -10.97
CA GLU A 178 0.84 6.67 -11.81
C GLU A 178 2.32 6.97 -11.58
N ILE A 179 2.78 6.91 -10.33
CA ILE A 179 4.18 7.15 -9.98
C ILE A 179 5.12 6.18 -10.72
N ILE A 180 4.77 4.90 -10.78
CA ILE A 180 5.60 3.94 -11.51
C ILE A 180 5.64 4.23 -13.02
N ARG A 181 4.55 4.73 -13.61
CA ARG A 181 4.52 5.13 -15.03
C ARG A 181 5.41 6.34 -15.29
N MET A 182 5.40 7.32 -14.37
CA MET A 182 6.31 8.47 -14.45
C MET A 182 7.79 8.03 -14.35
N PHE A 183 8.11 7.13 -13.41
CA PHE A 183 9.46 6.59 -13.28
C PHE A 183 9.89 5.74 -14.47
N ASN A 184 8.94 5.11 -15.17
CA ASN A 184 9.21 4.31 -16.36
C ASN A 184 9.74 5.13 -17.53
N THR A 185 9.20 6.34 -17.76
CA THR A 185 9.45 7.10 -19.00
C THR A 185 10.03 8.50 -18.80
N GLU A 186 9.54 9.26 -17.84
CA GLU A 186 9.79 10.71 -17.77
C GLU A 186 11.24 11.02 -17.36
N PHE A 187 11.85 10.14 -16.58
CA PHE A 187 13.22 10.26 -16.11
C PHE A 187 14.25 9.50 -16.96
N ASN A 188 13.89 8.95 -18.13
CA ASN A 188 14.81 8.14 -18.94
C ASN A 188 16.12 8.86 -19.30
N HIS A 189 16.11 10.18 -19.46
CA HIS A 189 17.31 10.95 -19.79
C HIS A 189 18.33 11.06 -18.63
N ILE A 190 17.97 10.65 -17.40
CA ILE A 190 18.86 10.61 -16.22
C ILE A 190 18.91 9.24 -15.53
N ALA A 191 18.13 8.26 -16.00
CA ALA A 191 18.05 6.93 -15.40
C ALA A 191 19.31 6.11 -15.71
N GLY A 192 19.79 5.31 -14.75
CA GLY A 192 20.87 4.36 -14.97
C GLY A 192 20.51 3.21 -15.93
N ASN A 193 19.22 2.85 -16.00
CA ASN A 193 18.67 1.84 -16.92
C ASN A 193 17.55 2.47 -17.80
N PRO A 194 17.90 3.36 -18.74
CA PRO A 194 16.92 4.13 -19.50
C PRO A 194 16.11 3.26 -20.47
N ASP A 195 16.70 2.19 -20.99
CA ASP A 195 16.08 1.29 -21.97
C ASP A 195 15.12 0.26 -21.34
N LEU A 196 15.12 0.12 -20.01
CA LEU A 196 14.17 -0.74 -19.31
C LEU A 196 12.77 -0.12 -19.37
N ASP A 197 11.92 -0.64 -20.25
CA ASP A 197 10.52 -0.27 -20.38
C ASP A 197 9.61 -1.38 -19.84
N LEU A 198 8.94 -1.09 -18.72
CA LEU A 198 8.01 -2.00 -18.06
C LEU A 198 6.56 -1.81 -18.54
N TYR A 199 6.33 -0.92 -19.51
CA TYR A 199 5.05 -0.69 -20.17
C TYR A 199 5.14 -0.51 -21.69
N PRO A 200 5.75 -1.47 -22.40
CA PRO A 200 5.97 -1.32 -23.83
C PRO A 200 4.65 -1.32 -24.60
N SER A 201 4.57 -0.48 -25.62
CA SER A 201 3.36 -0.21 -26.42
C SER A 201 2.63 -1.48 -26.90
N HIS A 202 3.39 -2.48 -27.35
CA HIS A 202 2.84 -3.75 -27.87
C HIS A 202 2.24 -4.67 -26.79
N LEU A 203 2.45 -4.41 -25.50
CA LEU A 203 1.87 -5.18 -24.38
C LEU A 203 0.83 -4.40 -23.57
N GLN A 204 0.59 -3.11 -23.85
CA GLN A 204 -0.23 -2.25 -23.00
C GLN A 204 -1.62 -2.80 -22.73
N ALA A 205 -2.34 -3.22 -23.78
CA ALA A 205 -3.69 -3.80 -23.62
C ALA A 205 -3.68 -5.05 -22.72
N LYS A 206 -2.68 -5.94 -22.89
CA LYS A 206 -2.54 -7.15 -22.06
C LYS A 206 -2.17 -6.80 -20.63
N ILE A 207 -1.28 -5.82 -20.43
CA ILE A 207 -0.86 -5.34 -19.11
C ILE A 207 -2.06 -4.75 -18.37
N ASP A 208 -2.85 -3.90 -19.01
CA ASP A 208 -4.00 -3.24 -18.39
C ASP A 208 -5.10 -4.24 -18.02
N GLU A 209 -5.48 -5.14 -18.94
CA GLU A 209 -6.41 -6.23 -18.65
C GLU A 209 -5.90 -7.08 -17.48
N THR A 210 -4.60 -7.38 -17.47
CA THR A 210 -4.01 -8.26 -16.47
C THR A 210 -3.92 -7.62 -15.10
N ASN A 211 -3.55 -6.35 -15.07
CA ASN A 211 -3.48 -5.55 -13.85
C ASN A 211 -4.84 -5.42 -13.17
N GLU A 212 -5.93 -5.37 -13.93
CA GLU A 212 -7.28 -5.25 -13.38
C GLU A 212 -7.64 -6.48 -12.53
N TRP A 213 -7.52 -7.68 -13.09
CA TRP A 213 -7.86 -8.89 -12.33
C TRP A 213 -6.82 -9.23 -11.24
N ILE A 214 -5.53 -8.89 -11.43
CA ILE A 214 -4.53 -9.02 -10.37
C ILE A 214 -4.81 -8.05 -9.23
N TYR A 215 -5.22 -6.81 -9.52
CA TYR A 215 -5.56 -5.85 -8.49
C TYR A 215 -6.78 -6.32 -7.69
N ASN A 216 -7.87 -6.66 -8.38
CA ASN A 216 -9.13 -7.04 -7.73
C ASN A 216 -9.03 -8.39 -7.00
N GLY A 217 -8.42 -9.39 -7.65
CA GLY A 217 -8.31 -10.75 -7.14
C GLY A 217 -7.17 -10.94 -6.14
N ILE A 218 -6.02 -10.29 -6.31
CA ILE A 218 -4.82 -10.56 -5.49
C ILE A 218 -4.43 -9.35 -4.64
N ASN A 219 -4.04 -8.23 -5.26
CA ASN A 219 -3.44 -7.12 -4.51
C ASN A 219 -4.41 -6.51 -3.48
N ASN A 220 -5.65 -6.28 -3.88
CA ASN A 220 -6.72 -5.81 -3.02
C ASN A 220 -7.53 -6.98 -2.42
N GLY A 221 -7.54 -8.14 -3.08
CA GLY A 221 -8.22 -9.35 -2.60
C GLY A 221 -7.76 -9.79 -1.20
N VAL A 222 -6.46 -9.80 -0.93
CA VAL A 222 -5.94 -10.13 0.41
C VAL A 222 -6.39 -9.14 1.49
N TYR A 223 -6.53 -7.85 1.15
CA TYR A 223 -7.07 -6.83 2.06
C TYR A 223 -8.57 -7.06 2.30
N ARG A 224 -9.32 -7.42 1.25
CA ARG A 224 -10.74 -7.78 1.38
C ARG A 224 -10.94 -8.97 2.30
N CYS A 225 -10.06 -9.97 2.24
CA CYS A 225 -10.04 -11.09 3.19
C CYS A 225 -9.78 -10.61 4.62
N GLY A 226 -8.68 -9.88 4.81
CA GLY A 226 -8.20 -9.49 6.14
C GLY A 226 -9.12 -8.53 6.90
N PHE A 227 -9.81 -7.64 6.17
CA PHE A 227 -10.69 -6.63 6.75
C PHE A 227 -12.17 -6.97 6.67
N ALA A 228 -12.54 -8.13 6.12
CA ALA A 228 -13.92 -8.60 6.16
C ALA A 228 -14.41 -8.75 7.62
N LYS A 229 -15.60 -8.22 7.91
CA LYS A 229 -16.22 -8.30 9.26
C LYS A 229 -17.29 -9.40 9.36
N LYS A 230 -17.54 -10.14 8.28
CA LYS A 230 -18.53 -11.22 8.20
C LYS A 230 -17.98 -12.39 7.39
N GLN A 231 -18.47 -13.60 7.67
CA GLN A 231 -18.02 -14.83 7.03
C GLN A 231 -18.25 -14.83 5.50
N GLY A 232 -19.44 -14.48 5.02
CA GLY A 232 -19.74 -14.48 3.58
C GLY A 232 -18.81 -13.59 2.73
N PRO A 233 -18.62 -12.29 3.06
CA PRO A 233 -17.65 -11.43 2.37
C PRO A 233 -16.21 -11.93 2.44
N TYR A 234 -15.82 -12.60 3.53
CA TYR A 234 -14.51 -13.23 3.65
C TYR A 234 -14.38 -14.43 2.69
N GLU A 235 -15.37 -15.33 2.66
CA GLU A 235 -15.41 -16.51 1.79
C GLU A 235 -15.34 -16.12 0.31
N GLU A 236 -16.13 -15.14 -0.10
CA GLU A 236 -16.10 -14.63 -1.48
C GLU A 236 -14.72 -14.04 -1.85
N ALA A 237 -14.13 -13.25 -0.95
CA ALA A 237 -12.84 -12.62 -1.19
C ALA A 237 -11.71 -13.66 -1.25
N VAL A 238 -11.71 -14.65 -0.36
CA VAL A 238 -10.64 -15.66 -0.31
C VAL A 238 -10.74 -16.62 -1.49
N GLU A 239 -11.95 -16.98 -1.94
CA GLU A 239 -12.15 -17.76 -3.16
C GLU A 239 -11.54 -17.05 -4.38
N GLN A 240 -11.86 -15.76 -4.57
CA GLN A 240 -11.30 -14.94 -5.67
C GLN A 240 -9.77 -14.83 -5.61
N VAL A 241 -9.18 -14.72 -4.41
CA VAL A 241 -7.71 -14.71 -4.25
C VAL A 241 -7.10 -16.00 -4.80
N TYR A 242 -7.66 -17.15 -4.42
CA TYR A 242 -7.09 -18.43 -4.81
C TYR A 242 -7.34 -18.78 -6.28
N GLU A 243 -8.51 -18.43 -6.84
CA GLU A 243 -8.75 -18.53 -8.28
C GLU A 243 -7.73 -17.70 -9.08
N ALA A 244 -7.44 -16.48 -8.64
CA ALA A 244 -6.46 -15.63 -9.29
C ALA A 244 -5.01 -16.14 -9.14
N LEU A 245 -4.66 -16.71 -7.98
CA LEU A 245 -3.35 -17.35 -7.78
C LEU A 245 -3.21 -18.61 -8.65
N ASP A 246 -4.23 -19.44 -8.74
CA ASP A 246 -4.24 -20.64 -9.59
C ASP A 246 -4.10 -20.25 -11.08
N ARG A 247 -4.76 -19.16 -11.51
CA ARG A 247 -4.56 -18.57 -12.85
C ARG A 247 -3.13 -18.10 -13.06
N CYS A 248 -2.52 -17.42 -12.09
CA CYS A 248 -1.12 -17.00 -12.19
C CYS A 248 -0.18 -18.22 -12.31
N GLU A 249 -0.41 -19.25 -11.50
CA GLU A 249 0.37 -20.50 -11.53
C GLU A 249 0.32 -21.15 -12.93
N GLU A 250 -0.85 -21.21 -13.55
CA GLU A 250 -1.01 -21.76 -14.89
C GLU A 250 -0.24 -20.94 -15.96
N ILE A 251 -0.37 -19.61 -15.91
CA ILE A 251 0.34 -18.69 -16.81
C ILE A 251 1.85 -18.85 -16.66
N LEU A 252 2.34 -18.86 -15.41
CA LEU A 252 3.76 -18.98 -15.09
C LEU A 252 4.30 -20.39 -15.37
N GLY A 253 3.44 -21.39 -15.56
CA GLY A 253 3.81 -22.69 -16.10
C GLY A 253 4.24 -22.65 -17.58
N LYS A 254 3.80 -21.62 -18.33
CA LYS A 254 3.99 -21.49 -19.79
C LYS A 254 4.97 -20.37 -20.18
N HIS A 255 5.07 -19.33 -19.35
CA HIS A 255 5.86 -18.13 -19.63
C HIS A 255 6.72 -17.76 -18.44
N ARG A 256 7.83 -17.03 -18.67
CA ARG A 256 8.69 -16.56 -17.57
C ARG A 256 7.97 -15.57 -16.65
N TYR A 257 7.19 -14.67 -17.22
CA TYR A 257 6.47 -13.56 -16.58
C TYR A 257 4.98 -13.62 -16.90
N ILE A 258 4.18 -12.83 -16.21
CA ILE A 258 2.71 -12.86 -16.33
C ILE A 258 2.25 -12.44 -17.72
N CYS A 259 2.86 -11.41 -18.29
CA CYS A 259 2.48 -10.90 -19.61
C CYS A 259 3.25 -11.56 -20.77
N GLY A 260 4.09 -12.57 -20.51
CA GLY A 260 4.88 -13.26 -21.53
C GLY A 260 6.31 -13.54 -21.06
N ASN A 261 7.30 -13.36 -21.92
CA ASN A 261 8.71 -13.61 -21.57
C ASN A 261 9.52 -12.33 -21.30
N THR A 262 8.85 -11.17 -21.27
CA THR A 262 9.44 -9.87 -20.92
C THR A 262 8.87 -9.42 -19.57
N LEU A 263 9.72 -8.89 -18.70
CA LEU A 263 9.31 -8.30 -17.43
C LEU A 263 8.47 -7.04 -17.70
N THR A 264 7.35 -6.91 -17.00
CA THR A 264 6.42 -5.79 -17.14
C THR A 264 6.03 -5.22 -15.78
N GLU A 265 5.29 -4.12 -15.77
CA GLU A 265 4.78 -3.55 -14.53
C GLU A 265 3.85 -4.50 -13.76
N THR A 266 3.15 -5.36 -14.49
CA THR A 266 2.26 -6.36 -13.92
C THR A 266 3.03 -7.28 -12.98
N ASP A 267 4.26 -7.61 -13.36
CA ASP A 267 5.10 -8.50 -12.56
C ASP A 267 5.52 -7.85 -11.24
N ILE A 268 5.90 -6.57 -11.28
CA ILE A 268 6.22 -5.76 -10.09
C ILE A 268 4.99 -5.60 -9.19
N ARG A 269 3.82 -5.33 -9.77
CA ARG A 269 2.55 -5.16 -9.04
C ARG A 269 2.11 -6.45 -8.36
N LEU A 270 2.35 -7.61 -8.98
CA LEU A 270 2.08 -8.92 -8.39
C LEU A 270 3.11 -9.25 -7.30
N PHE A 271 4.39 -9.08 -7.59
CA PHE A 271 5.50 -9.42 -6.70
C PHE A 271 5.37 -8.80 -5.31
N VAL A 272 5.01 -7.52 -5.23
CA VAL A 272 4.86 -6.83 -3.93
C VAL A 272 3.78 -7.45 -3.05
N THR A 273 2.81 -8.18 -3.61
CA THR A 273 1.85 -8.97 -2.84
C THR A 273 2.40 -10.36 -2.54
N LEU A 274 2.99 -11.06 -3.50
CA LEU A 274 3.52 -12.42 -3.29
C LEU A 274 4.60 -12.48 -2.20
N ILE A 275 5.53 -11.52 -2.19
CA ILE A 275 6.61 -11.43 -1.20
C ILE A 275 6.10 -11.19 0.24
N ARG A 276 4.83 -10.79 0.39
CA ARG A 276 4.16 -10.56 1.69
C ARG A 276 3.15 -11.67 2.03
N PHE A 277 3.01 -12.68 1.18
CA PHE A 277 1.98 -13.68 1.35
C PHE A 277 2.38 -14.71 2.41
N ASP A 278 3.52 -15.37 2.17
CA ASP A 278 4.04 -16.45 3.01
C ASP A 278 4.94 -15.93 4.14
N GLU A 279 5.56 -14.77 3.97
CA GLU A 279 6.82 -14.52 4.66
C GLU A 279 6.76 -14.21 6.13
N VAL A 280 7.86 -14.66 6.76
CA VAL A 280 8.44 -14.09 7.96
C VAL A 280 9.98 -14.22 7.95
N SER A 281 10.72 -13.11 8.00
CA SER A 281 12.15 -13.11 8.37
C SER A 281 12.37 -12.82 9.86
N SER A 282 13.39 -13.46 10.46
CA SER A 282 13.99 -13.13 11.75
C SER A 282 15.37 -12.49 11.52
N TYR A 283 15.53 -11.24 11.93
CA TYR A 283 16.84 -10.61 12.11
C TYR A 283 17.11 -10.44 13.61
N PHE A 284 17.65 -11.49 14.24
CA PHE A 284 18.30 -11.40 15.55
C PHE A 284 19.56 -12.26 15.52
N GLN A 285 20.64 -11.70 14.97
CA GLN A 285 21.99 -12.13 15.34
C GLN A 285 22.41 -11.37 16.60
N SER A 286 22.17 -11.93 17.78
CA SER A 286 22.86 -11.51 19.01
C SER A 286 22.78 -12.57 20.11
N LYS A 287 23.87 -13.34 20.21
CA LYS A 287 24.36 -14.11 21.38
C LYS A 287 23.50 -15.29 21.87
N LYS A 288 23.67 -16.45 21.22
CA LYS A 288 23.42 -17.76 21.86
C LYS A 288 24.36 -17.92 23.07
N LYS A 289 23.85 -17.76 24.28
CA LYS A 289 24.40 -18.42 25.48
C LYS A 289 23.88 -19.86 25.48
N LYS A 290 24.81 -20.82 25.57
CA LYS A 290 24.56 -22.25 25.75
C LYS A 290 23.67 -22.48 26.98
N TYR A 291 22.46 -22.99 26.77
CA TYR A 291 21.81 -23.88 27.72
C TYR A 291 21.20 -25.04 26.94
N THR A 292 21.81 -26.21 27.12
CA THR A 292 21.30 -27.51 26.72
C THR A 292 20.18 -27.88 27.68
N ILE A 293 19.01 -28.31 27.20
CA ILE A 293 18.14 -29.36 27.79
C ILE A 293 16.91 -29.57 26.87
N CYS A 294 16.64 -30.86 26.61
CA CYS A 294 15.45 -31.49 26.00
C CYS A 294 15.16 -31.29 24.50
N GLU A 295 15.82 -32.11 23.69
CA GLU A 295 15.26 -32.65 22.45
C GLU A 295 14.20 -33.72 22.78
N ARG A 296 12.93 -33.48 22.41
CA ARG A 296 11.92 -34.46 21.95
C ARG A 296 10.50 -33.85 21.94
N ILE A 297 10.25 -32.92 21.03
CA ILE A 297 8.97 -32.76 20.30
C ILE A 297 9.34 -32.25 18.91
N SER A 298 9.56 -33.16 17.97
CA SER A 298 9.86 -32.84 16.57
C SER A 298 8.57 -32.80 15.74
N ASN A 299 8.42 -31.71 14.99
CA ASN A 299 7.50 -31.49 13.85
C ASN A 299 6.10 -30.93 14.13
N VAL A 300 6.04 -29.78 14.81
CA VAL A 300 5.03 -28.77 14.46
C VAL A 300 5.79 -27.49 14.13
N GLU A 301 6.23 -27.36 12.88
CA GLU A 301 6.68 -26.06 12.38
C GLU A 301 5.45 -25.14 12.36
N THR A 302 5.30 -24.31 13.39
CA THR A 302 4.26 -23.29 13.39
C THR A 302 4.67 -22.23 12.37
N LEU A 303 4.20 -22.40 11.14
CA LEU A 303 4.36 -21.48 10.05
C LEU A 303 3.50 -20.25 10.34
N ILE A 304 4.11 -19.08 10.35
CA ILE A 304 3.35 -17.85 10.55
C ILE A 304 3.82 -16.83 9.52
N GLN A 305 2.85 -16.15 8.91
CA GLN A 305 2.87 -15.64 7.54
C GLN A 305 1.98 -14.41 7.47
N VAL A 306 2.40 -13.31 6.82
CA VAL A 306 1.63 -12.05 6.88
C VAL A 306 0.23 -12.23 6.29
N TYR A 307 0.03 -12.43 4.98
CA TYR A 307 -1.34 -12.53 4.47
C TYR A 307 -2.03 -13.83 4.84
N ALA A 308 -1.31 -14.95 4.84
CA ALA A 308 -1.94 -16.22 5.12
C ALA A 308 -2.42 -16.35 6.58
N VAL A 309 -1.72 -15.79 7.57
CA VAL A 309 -2.20 -15.80 8.97
C VAL A 309 -2.94 -14.52 9.34
N HIS A 310 -2.34 -13.34 9.12
CA HIS A 310 -2.94 -12.07 9.53
C HIS A 310 -4.25 -11.81 8.78
N PHE A 311 -4.28 -12.07 7.48
CA PHE A 311 -5.47 -11.91 6.64
C PHE A 311 -6.24 -13.20 6.36
N LYS A 312 -5.83 -14.31 6.98
CA LYS A 312 -6.47 -15.63 6.89
C LYS A 312 -6.50 -16.20 5.45
N CYS A 313 -5.64 -15.74 4.56
CA CYS A 313 -5.52 -16.29 3.21
C CYS A 313 -4.73 -17.61 3.22
N ASN A 314 -5.21 -18.68 3.87
CA ASN A 314 -4.41 -19.87 4.22
C ASN A 314 -4.81 -21.20 3.53
N LYS A 315 -5.55 -21.19 2.42
CA LYS A 315 -5.87 -22.40 1.64
C LYS A 315 -4.62 -23.07 1.05
N LYS A 316 -3.63 -22.29 0.57
CA LYS A 316 -2.37 -22.77 -0.01
C LYS A 316 -1.31 -21.66 -0.03
N LEU A 317 -0.08 -21.99 0.34
CA LEU A 317 1.04 -21.05 0.43
C LEU A 317 1.71 -20.83 -0.92
N ILE A 318 2.31 -19.67 -1.15
CA ILE A 318 3.06 -19.36 -2.37
C ILE A 318 4.17 -20.37 -2.61
N ARG A 319 4.88 -20.81 -1.57
CA ARG A 319 5.93 -21.85 -1.66
C ARG A 319 5.42 -23.23 -2.07
N GLU A 320 4.11 -23.47 -1.97
CA GLU A 320 3.45 -24.70 -2.44
C GLU A 320 3.00 -24.58 -3.91
N TYR A 321 3.15 -23.39 -4.52
CA TYR A 321 2.96 -23.15 -5.94
C TYR A 321 4.33 -23.14 -6.65
N PRO A 322 4.72 -24.21 -7.37
CA PRO A 322 6.07 -24.33 -7.90
C PRO A 322 6.42 -23.21 -8.89
N ASN A 323 5.49 -22.74 -9.73
CA ASN A 323 5.78 -21.67 -10.67
C ASN A 323 5.78 -20.29 -9.98
N LEU A 324 4.78 -19.98 -9.16
CA LEU A 324 4.71 -18.72 -8.39
C LEU A 324 5.89 -18.54 -7.43
N PHE A 325 6.32 -19.59 -6.75
CA PHE A 325 7.45 -19.50 -5.82
C PHE A 325 8.75 -19.21 -6.55
N ASN A 326 9.04 -19.94 -7.64
CA ASN A 326 10.23 -19.69 -8.44
C ASN A 326 10.16 -18.33 -9.16
N TYR A 327 8.98 -17.89 -9.58
CA TYR A 327 8.76 -16.55 -10.13
C TYR A 327 9.02 -15.45 -9.10
N THR A 328 8.58 -15.64 -7.84
CA THR A 328 8.83 -14.68 -6.75
C THR A 328 10.33 -14.56 -6.48
N LYS A 329 11.06 -15.68 -6.48
CA LYS A 329 12.53 -15.69 -6.38
C LYS A 329 13.21 -15.00 -7.56
N ASP A 330 12.75 -15.27 -8.80
CA ASP A 330 13.28 -14.64 -10.02
C ASP A 330 13.18 -13.12 -9.96
N ILE A 331 12.02 -12.57 -9.57
CA ILE A 331 11.87 -11.13 -9.40
C ILE A 331 12.72 -10.59 -8.25
N PHE A 332 12.74 -11.27 -7.10
CA PHE A 332 13.55 -10.87 -5.95
C PHE A 332 15.04 -10.74 -6.30
N GLN A 333 15.53 -11.58 -7.22
CA GLN A 333 16.93 -11.63 -7.66
C GLN A 333 17.27 -10.66 -8.80
N ILE A 334 16.30 -9.92 -9.34
CA ILE A 334 16.57 -8.81 -10.27
C ILE A 334 17.49 -7.79 -9.56
N PRO A 335 18.59 -7.35 -10.20
CA PRO A 335 19.49 -6.35 -9.63
C PRO A 335 18.73 -5.13 -9.08
N GLY A 336 18.97 -4.80 -7.81
CA GLY A 336 18.30 -3.71 -7.09
C GLY A 336 17.00 -4.09 -6.37
N MET A 337 16.30 -5.16 -6.77
CA MET A 337 14.98 -5.51 -6.22
C MET A 337 15.02 -5.91 -4.75
N SER A 338 15.97 -6.77 -4.35
CA SER A 338 16.09 -7.24 -2.96
C SER A 338 16.26 -6.10 -1.95
N SER A 339 16.90 -5.00 -2.35
CA SER A 339 17.08 -3.80 -1.50
C SER A 339 15.77 -3.06 -1.17
N THR A 340 14.69 -3.36 -1.90
CA THR A 340 13.36 -2.76 -1.70
C THR A 340 12.50 -3.52 -0.69
N VAL A 341 13.04 -4.62 -0.17
CA VAL A 341 12.31 -5.58 0.66
C VAL A 341 12.91 -5.60 2.06
N ASN A 342 12.22 -4.97 3.01
CA ASN A 342 12.55 -5.07 4.43
C ASN A 342 11.48 -5.88 5.17
N MET A 343 11.78 -7.17 5.36
CA MET A 343 10.85 -8.11 5.99
C MET A 343 10.51 -7.77 7.43
N ASN A 344 11.46 -7.20 8.18
CA ASN A 344 11.20 -6.80 9.56
C ASN A 344 10.13 -5.69 9.59
N HIS A 345 10.27 -4.67 8.73
CA HIS A 345 9.27 -3.61 8.61
C HIS A 345 7.90 -4.12 8.17
N ILE A 346 7.86 -5.01 7.17
CA ILE A 346 6.62 -5.65 6.70
C ILE A 346 5.91 -6.32 7.88
N LYS A 347 6.56 -7.23 8.62
CA LYS A 347 5.94 -7.93 9.74
C LYS A 347 5.47 -6.99 10.85
N GLN A 348 6.36 -6.09 11.28
CA GLN A 348 6.07 -5.14 12.35
C GLN A 348 4.85 -4.29 12.02
N HIS A 349 4.72 -3.87 10.77
CA HIS A 349 3.55 -3.11 10.34
C HIS A 349 2.26 -3.91 10.44
N TYR A 350 2.15 -5.06 9.76
CA TYR A 350 0.88 -5.77 9.67
C TYR A 350 0.41 -6.29 11.03
N TYR A 351 1.32 -6.85 11.83
CA TYR A 351 0.96 -7.39 13.15
C TYR A 351 0.85 -6.31 14.24
N GLY A 352 1.61 -5.21 14.13
CA GLY A 352 1.64 -4.16 15.16
C GLY A 352 0.67 -3.00 14.92
N SER A 353 0.21 -2.77 13.68
CA SER A 353 -0.63 -1.61 13.32
C SER A 353 -2.12 -1.92 13.18
N HIS A 354 -2.52 -3.19 13.28
CA HIS A 354 -3.90 -3.63 13.11
C HIS A 354 -4.47 -4.29 14.39
N PRO A 355 -4.65 -3.53 15.48
CA PRO A 355 -5.13 -4.09 16.75
C PRO A 355 -6.56 -4.66 16.65
N SER A 356 -7.35 -4.26 15.64
CA SER A 356 -8.66 -4.86 15.35
C SER A 356 -8.57 -6.31 14.87
N ILE A 357 -7.42 -6.73 14.31
CA ILE A 357 -7.17 -8.08 13.82
C ILE A 357 -6.26 -8.85 14.79
N ASN A 358 -5.22 -8.18 15.31
CA ASN A 358 -4.24 -8.74 16.24
C ASN A 358 -4.13 -7.87 17.51
N PRO A 359 -5.05 -8.03 18.49
CA PRO A 359 -5.17 -7.12 19.63
C PRO A 359 -3.92 -6.99 20.49
N PHE A 360 -3.12 -8.05 20.58
CA PHE A 360 -1.91 -8.08 21.41
C PHE A 360 -0.65 -7.65 20.66
N GLY A 361 -0.74 -7.35 19.37
CA GLY A 361 0.41 -6.93 18.56
C GLY A 361 1.52 -7.99 18.48
N ILE A 362 1.22 -9.27 18.78
CA ILE A 362 2.22 -10.33 18.76
C ILE A 362 2.71 -10.50 17.33
N ILE A 363 4.02 -10.30 17.15
CA ILE A 363 4.69 -10.50 15.87
C ILE A 363 5.20 -11.94 15.83
N PRO A 364 4.69 -12.76 14.91
CA PRO A 364 5.09 -14.14 14.83
C PRO A 364 6.55 -14.37 14.46
N HIS A 365 7.13 -15.45 14.98
CA HIS A 365 8.53 -15.77 14.71
C HIS A 365 8.76 -16.29 13.29
N GLY A 366 7.85 -17.15 12.79
CA GLY A 366 7.74 -17.69 11.42
C GLY A 366 9.02 -18.28 10.78
N PRO A 367 8.89 -18.88 9.57
CA PRO A 367 10.01 -19.53 8.88
C PRO A 367 10.82 -18.55 8.01
N ASN A 368 12.15 -18.57 8.12
CA ASN A 368 13.05 -17.78 7.28
C ASN A 368 13.14 -18.38 5.87
N ILE A 369 12.34 -17.90 4.92
CA ILE A 369 12.47 -18.31 3.51
C ILE A 369 13.66 -17.58 2.89
N ASP A 370 14.47 -18.34 2.17
CA ASP A 370 15.60 -17.80 1.40
C ASP A 370 15.19 -17.53 -0.05
N TYR A 371 14.81 -16.28 -0.33
CA TYR A 371 14.52 -15.84 -1.71
C TYR A 371 15.77 -15.64 -2.58
N THR A 372 16.98 -15.70 -2.00
CA THR A 372 18.23 -15.68 -2.77
C THR A 372 18.60 -17.06 -3.31
N SER A 373 17.93 -18.12 -2.83
CA SER A 373 18.13 -19.47 -3.34
C SER A 373 17.82 -19.58 -4.84
N PRO A 374 18.50 -20.47 -5.60
CA PRO A 374 18.29 -20.60 -7.03
C PRO A 374 16.83 -20.87 -7.42
N HIS A 375 16.40 -20.37 -8.57
CA HIS A 375 15.09 -20.62 -9.16
C HIS A 375 15.21 -21.26 -10.55
N ASP A 376 14.15 -21.93 -11.01
CA ASP A 376 14.14 -22.66 -12.28
C ASP A 376 13.63 -21.85 -13.49
N ARG A 377 13.31 -20.57 -13.29
CA ARG A 377 12.68 -19.71 -14.31
C ARG A 377 13.51 -19.49 -15.58
N HIS A 378 14.81 -19.79 -15.55
CA HIS A 378 15.68 -19.78 -16.73
C HIS A 378 15.24 -20.76 -17.81
N ARG A 379 14.43 -21.78 -17.49
CA ARG A 379 13.88 -22.75 -18.46
C ARG A 379 13.06 -22.11 -19.61
N PHE A 380 12.62 -20.86 -19.43
CA PHE A 380 11.89 -20.07 -20.44
C PHE A 380 12.76 -19.10 -21.24
N SER A 381 14.07 -19.06 -20.99
CA SER A 381 15.01 -18.14 -21.66
C SER A 381 15.47 -18.66 -23.04
N LYS A 382 14.59 -19.37 -23.75
CA LYS A 382 14.87 -19.91 -25.09
C LYS A 382 14.45 -18.94 -26.19
#